data_AF-N9S441-F1
#
_entry.id   AF-N9S441-F1
#
_cell.length_a   1.000
_cell.length_b   1.000
_cell.length_c   1.000
_cell.angle_alpha   90.00
_cell.angle_beta   90.00
_cell.angle_gamma   90.00
#
_symmetry.space_group_name_H-M   'P 1'
#
loop_
_entity.id
_entity.type
_entity.pdbx_description
1 polymer ?
#
loop_
_entity_poly.entity_id
_entity_poly.type
_entity_poly.pdbx_seq_one_letter_code
_entity_poly.pdbx_strand_id
1 'polypeptide(L)'
;MIISKTGDKSWRFDYSRPYTKKRNSLSFGSYPTVTLADARIRREEARTLLSQNIDPHVEKVRIENEILNTNNNTFQNISNEWMAKQDFAESTIKGQQRLLEVINQHIGKIPIHEIKAMDILKVCRIYEKEGKLETA
;
A
#
# COMPACT_ATOMS: atom_id res chain seq x y z
N MET A 1 -23.29 -13.49 -13.48
CA MET A 1 -22.22 -13.61 -14.49
C MET A 1 -22.63 -12.80 -15.70
N ILE A 2 -21.72 -12.04 -16.27
CA ILE A 2 -21.91 -11.32 -17.53
C ILE A 2 -21.01 -11.97 -18.58
N ILE A 3 -21.50 -12.06 -19.80
CA ILE A 3 -20.74 -12.52 -20.96
C ILE A 3 -20.64 -11.33 -21.92
N SER A 4 -19.44 -10.91 -22.28
CA SER A 4 -19.22 -9.87 -23.28
C SER A 4 -19.57 -10.39 -24.68
N LYS A 5 -19.70 -9.48 -25.64
CA LYS A 5 -19.88 -9.86 -27.06
C LYS A 5 -18.72 -10.69 -27.61
N THR A 6 -17.53 -10.54 -27.02
CA THR A 6 -16.30 -11.29 -27.34
C THR A 6 -16.26 -12.67 -26.68
N GLY A 7 -17.21 -13.01 -25.80
CA GLY A 7 -17.29 -14.29 -25.10
C GLY A 7 -16.61 -14.31 -23.73
N ASP A 8 -16.00 -13.20 -23.30
CA ASP A 8 -15.36 -13.07 -21.99
C ASP A 8 -16.41 -13.11 -20.88
N LYS A 9 -16.18 -13.98 -19.90
CA LYS A 9 -17.10 -14.18 -18.78
C LYS A 9 -16.56 -13.47 -17.55
N SER A 10 -17.40 -12.66 -16.91
CA SER A 10 -17.06 -11.95 -15.67
C SER A 10 -18.13 -12.08 -14.59
N TRP A 11 -17.70 -12.03 -13.34
CA TRP A 11 -18.58 -12.05 -12.18
C TRP A 11 -18.92 -10.62 -11.77
N ARG A 12 -20.21 -10.29 -11.85
CA ARG A 12 -20.75 -8.99 -11.43
C ARG A 12 -21.82 -9.19 -10.37
N PHE A 13 -21.82 -8.31 -9.38
CA PHE A 13 -22.80 -8.22 -8.32
C PHE A 13 -23.39 -6.81 -8.29
N ASP A 14 -24.67 -6.69 -8.60
CA ASP A 14 -25.40 -5.44 -8.53
C ASP A 14 -26.01 -5.25 -7.13
N TYR A 15 -25.90 -4.05 -6.58
CA TYR A 15 -26.38 -3.70 -5.24
C TYR A 15 -26.81 -2.23 -5.19
N SER A 16 -27.50 -1.83 -4.13
CA SER A 16 -27.80 -0.43 -3.86
C SER A 16 -26.86 0.10 -2.77
N ARG A 17 -26.25 1.25 -3.01
CA ARG A 17 -25.34 1.86 -2.04
C ARG A 17 -26.08 2.18 -0.73
N PRO A 18 -25.46 1.97 0.44
CA PRO A 18 -26.16 2.09 1.73
C PRO A 18 -26.67 3.52 1.99
N TYR A 19 -25.86 4.53 1.67
CA TYR A 19 -26.16 5.95 1.91
C TYR A 19 -27.00 6.61 0.81
N THR A 20 -26.60 6.45 -0.46
CA THR A 20 -27.22 7.17 -1.57
C THR A 20 -28.41 6.43 -2.19
N LYS A 21 -28.61 5.15 -1.84
CA LYS A 21 -29.59 4.22 -2.43
C LYS A 21 -29.50 4.05 -3.96
N LYS A 22 -28.49 4.66 -4.60
CA LYS A 22 -28.22 4.53 -6.03
C LYS A 22 -27.72 3.11 -6.31
N ARG A 23 -28.15 2.55 -7.44
CA ARG A 23 -27.66 1.27 -7.92
C ARG A 23 -26.19 1.39 -8.30
N ASN A 24 -25.41 0.40 -7.90
CA ASN A 24 -24.01 0.24 -8.27
C ASN A 24 -23.72 -1.22 -8.56
N SER A 25 -22.59 -1.47 -9.21
CA SER A 25 -22.14 -2.81 -9.54
C SER A 25 -20.70 -3.05 -9.13
N LEU A 26 -20.45 -4.19 -8.49
CA LEU A 26 -19.14 -4.66 -8.12
C LEU A 26 -18.73 -5.81 -9.05
N SER A 27 -17.53 -5.71 -9.63
CA SER A 27 -16.93 -6.81 -10.41
C SER A 27 -15.97 -7.60 -9.53
N PHE A 28 -16.11 -8.91 -9.50
CA PHE A 28 -15.23 -9.83 -8.76
C PHE A 28 -14.10 -10.40 -9.61
N GLY A 29 -14.09 -10.16 -10.92
CA GLY A 29 -13.08 -10.65 -11.86
C GLY A 29 -13.66 -11.55 -12.95
N SER A 30 -12.77 -12.04 -13.82
CA SER A 30 -13.13 -12.86 -14.98
C SER A 30 -13.01 -14.35 -14.69
N TYR A 31 -13.85 -15.15 -15.35
CA TYR A 31 -13.70 -16.60 -15.43
C TYR A 31 -12.67 -16.92 -16.54
N PRO A 32 -11.78 -17.91 -16.36
CA PRO A 32 -11.74 -18.91 -15.29
C PRO A 32 -10.92 -18.50 -14.05
N THR A 33 -10.23 -17.36 -14.08
CA THR A 33 -9.37 -16.89 -12.97
C THR A 33 -10.10 -16.85 -11.63
N VAL A 34 -11.38 -16.46 -11.64
CA VAL A 34 -12.26 -16.50 -10.47
C VAL A 34 -13.30 -17.58 -10.69
N THR A 35 -13.32 -18.57 -9.79
CA THR A 35 -14.28 -19.67 -9.85
C THR A 35 -15.67 -19.20 -9.39
N LEU A 36 -16.71 -19.98 -9.69
CA LEU A 36 -18.06 -19.71 -9.19
C LEU A 36 -18.11 -19.76 -7.65
N ALA A 37 -17.33 -20.64 -7.02
CA ALA A 37 -17.26 -20.75 -5.57
C ALA A 37 -16.69 -19.46 -4.95
N ASP A 38 -15.56 -18.99 -5.47
CA ASP A 38 -14.93 -17.74 -5.00
C ASP A 38 -15.84 -16.53 -5.23
N ALA A 39 -16.51 -16.46 -6.38
CA ALA A 39 -17.46 -15.39 -6.67
C ALA A 39 -18.64 -15.36 -5.69
N ARG A 40 -19.08 -16.52 -5.18
CA ARG A 40 -20.13 -16.60 -4.15
C ARG A 40 -19.63 -16.15 -2.78
N ILE A 41 -18.40 -16.52 -2.41
CA ILE A 41 -17.78 -16.07 -1.16
C ILE A 41 -17.66 -14.55 -1.16
N ARG A 42 -17.05 -13.97 -2.21
CA ARG A 42 -16.89 -12.51 -2.36
C ARG A 42 -18.22 -11.75 -2.36
N ARG A 43 -19.29 -12.39 -2.89
CA ARG A 43 -20.64 -11.83 -2.82
C ARG A 43 -21.15 -11.75 -1.39
N GLU A 44 -20.93 -12.78 -0.58
CA GLU A 44 -21.41 -12.80 0.79
C GLU A 44 -20.62 -11.83 1.68
N GLU A 45 -19.32 -11.69 1.45
CA GLU A 45 -18.49 -10.65 2.07
C GLU A 45 -19.04 -9.25 1.75
N ALA A 46 -19.33 -8.97 0.47
CA ALA A 46 -19.92 -7.70 0.06
C ALA A 46 -21.31 -7.45 0.69
N ARG A 47 -22.13 -8.49 0.89
CA ARG A 47 -23.42 -8.39 1.60
C ARG A 47 -23.23 -8.11 3.08
N THR A 48 -22.23 -8.71 3.70
CA THR A 48 -21.87 -8.47 5.11
C THR A 48 -21.46 -7.01 5.30
N LEU A 49 -20.61 -6.46 4.44
CA LEU A 49 -20.25 -5.04 4.45
C LEU A 49 -21.48 -4.13 4.31
N LEU A 50 -22.39 -4.45 3.37
CA LEU A 50 -23.63 -3.70 3.20
C LEU A 50 -24.52 -3.75 4.45
N SER A 51 -24.55 -4.87 5.18
CA SER A 51 -25.30 -4.99 6.43
C SER A 51 -24.75 -4.07 7.53
N GLN A 52 -23.46 -3.76 7.49
CA GLN A 52 -22.78 -2.82 8.37
C GLN A 52 -22.86 -1.37 7.85
N ASN A 53 -23.67 -1.10 6.82
CA ASN A 53 -23.73 0.18 6.10
C ASN A 53 -22.42 0.60 5.43
N ILE A 54 -21.48 -0.32 5.20
CA ILE A 54 -20.23 -0.04 4.49
C ILE A 54 -20.46 -0.29 2.99
N ASP A 55 -20.04 0.65 2.14
CA ASP A 55 -20.12 0.48 0.68
C ASP A 55 -18.94 -0.39 0.19
N PRO A 56 -19.18 -1.61 -0.33
CA PRO A 56 -18.11 -2.53 -0.74
C PRO A 56 -17.17 -1.96 -1.82
N HIS A 57 -17.68 -1.07 -2.68
CA HIS A 57 -16.84 -0.44 -3.71
C HIS A 57 -15.88 0.58 -3.08
N VAL A 58 -16.36 1.36 -2.12
CA VAL A 58 -15.53 2.33 -1.40
C VAL A 58 -14.47 1.61 -0.58
N GLU A 59 -14.84 0.52 0.09
CA GLU A 59 -13.88 -0.27 0.87
C GLU A 59 -12.80 -0.90 -0.02
N LYS A 60 -13.17 -1.44 -1.20
CA LYS A 60 -12.19 -1.93 -2.16
C LYS A 60 -11.21 -0.84 -2.59
N VAL A 61 -11.71 0.35 -2.94
CA VAL A 61 -10.88 1.50 -3.30
C VAL A 61 -10.02 1.95 -2.13
N ARG A 62 -10.53 1.90 -0.89
CA ARG A 62 -9.76 2.23 0.31
C ARG A 62 -8.58 1.27 0.50
N ILE A 63 -8.82 -0.04 0.40
CA ILE A 63 -7.77 -1.06 0.51
C ILE A 63 -6.75 -0.91 -0.63
N GLU A 64 -7.19 -0.69 -1.85
CA GLU A 64 -6.28 -0.46 -3.00
C GLU A 64 -5.41 0.78 -2.79
N ASN A 65 -6.02 1.88 -2.33
CA ASN A 65 -5.28 3.08 -1.97
C ASN A 65 -4.33 2.83 -0.80
N GLU A 66 -4.73 2.07 0.22
CA GLU A 66 -3.86 1.72 1.35
C GLU A 66 -2.63 0.96 0.85
N ILE A 67 -2.80 -0.05 0.00
CA ILE A 67 -1.69 -0.80 -0.62
C ILE A 67 -0.79 0.12 -1.46
N LEU A 68 -1.37 0.98 -2.28
CA LEU A 68 -0.62 1.95 -3.09
C LEU A 68 0.14 2.95 -2.21
N ASN A 69 -0.49 3.41 -1.14
CA ASN A 69 0.08 4.37 -0.22
C ASN A 69 1.17 3.72 0.64
N THR A 70 1.05 2.44 0.97
CA THR A 70 2.10 1.61 1.59
C THR A 70 3.32 1.53 0.69
N ASN A 71 3.13 1.35 -0.63
CA ASN A 71 4.24 1.34 -1.60
C ASN A 71 4.88 2.73 -1.80
N ASN A 72 4.10 3.81 -1.68
CA ASN A 72 4.61 5.18 -1.85
C ASN A 72 5.21 5.79 -0.58
N ASN A 73 4.71 5.42 0.62
CA ASN A 73 5.19 5.91 1.92
C ASN A 73 6.27 5.00 2.52
N THR A 74 7.18 4.55 1.68
CA THR A 74 8.39 3.86 2.13
C THR A 74 9.37 4.86 2.73
N PHE A 75 10.25 4.40 3.64
CA PHE A 75 11.27 5.26 4.25
C PHE A 75 12.13 5.97 3.19
N GLN A 76 12.46 5.28 2.10
CA GLN A 76 13.26 5.86 1.01
C GLN A 76 12.55 7.04 0.35
N ASN A 77 11.28 6.89 -0.03
CA ASN A 77 10.54 7.98 -0.68
C ASN A 77 10.40 9.20 0.22
N ILE A 78 10.07 8.98 1.50
CA ILE A 78 9.87 10.06 2.46
C ILE A 78 11.18 10.74 2.84
N SER A 79 12.26 9.97 3.02
CA SER A 79 13.59 10.54 3.29
C SER A 79 14.13 11.35 2.11
N ASN A 80 13.87 10.92 0.86
CA ASN A 80 14.20 11.68 -0.34
C ASN A 80 13.38 12.98 -0.45
N GLU A 81 12.07 12.92 -0.18
CA GLU A 81 11.22 14.12 -0.16
C GLU A 81 11.67 15.11 0.93
N TRP A 82 12.02 14.60 2.12
CA TRP A 82 12.58 15.41 3.19
C TRP A 82 13.90 16.07 2.77
N MET A 83 14.82 15.30 2.17
CA MET A 83 16.11 15.81 1.68
C MET A 83 15.94 16.93 0.65
N ALA A 84 14.97 16.79 -0.27
CA ALA A 84 14.68 17.77 -1.31
C ALA A 84 14.13 19.10 -0.76
N LYS A 85 13.56 19.10 0.46
CA LYS A 85 13.05 20.31 1.12
C LYS A 85 14.09 21.03 1.97
N GLN A 86 15.26 20.44 2.19
CA GLN A 86 16.30 21.05 3.02
C GLN A 86 17.19 21.99 2.21
N ASP A 87 17.46 23.15 2.78
CA ASP A 87 18.36 24.15 2.21
C ASP A 87 19.72 24.10 2.94
N PHE A 88 20.43 22.98 2.76
CA PHE A 88 21.75 22.78 3.35
C PHE A 88 22.88 23.15 2.37
N ALA A 89 24.05 23.47 2.91
CA ALA A 89 25.26 23.61 2.10
C ALA A 89 25.54 22.31 1.33
N GLU A 90 26.10 22.42 0.12
CA GLU A 90 26.28 21.29 -0.80
C GLU A 90 27.13 20.14 -0.20
N SER A 91 28.09 20.48 0.67
CA SER A 91 28.90 19.51 1.43
C SER A 91 28.06 18.71 2.43
N THR A 92 27.13 19.36 3.12
CA THR A 92 26.21 18.74 4.09
C THR A 92 25.19 17.86 3.38
N ILE A 93 24.66 18.28 2.23
CA ILE A 93 23.75 17.46 1.40
C ILE A 93 24.43 16.14 1.00
N LYS A 94 25.67 16.20 0.49
CA LYS A 94 26.42 14.99 0.09
C LYS A 94 26.66 14.04 1.26
N GLY A 95 26.94 14.57 2.45
CA GLY A 95 27.10 13.77 3.67
C GLY A 95 25.80 13.04 4.06
N GLN A 96 24.69 13.78 4.11
CA GLN A 96 23.40 13.20 4.47
C GLN A 96 22.84 12.25 3.41
N GLN A 97 23.07 12.50 2.12
CA GLN A 97 22.70 11.57 1.04
C GLN A 97 23.42 10.24 1.18
N ARG A 98 24.72 10.24 1.51
CA ARG A 98 25.47 9.00 1.77
C ARG A 98 24.91 8.25 2.97
N LEU A 99 24.57 8.96 4.05
CA LEU A 99 23.94 8.35 5.22
C LEU A 99 22.59 7.72 4.87
N LEU A 100 21.73 8.46 4.15
CA LEU A 100 20.44 7.95 3.71
C LEU A 100 20.57 6.76 2.77
N GLU A 101 21.57 6.72 1.88
CA GLU A 101 21.80 5.58 0.99
C GLU A 101 22.08 4.29 1.78
N VAL A 102 22.91 4.36 2.83
CA VAL A 102 23.19 3.22 3.72
C VAL A 102 21.93 2.80 4.49
N ILE A 103 21.19 3.76 5.05
CA ILE A 103 19.94 3.45 5.78
C ILE A 103 18.90 2.83 4.83
N ASN A 104 18.80 3.35 3.60
CA ASN A 104 17.87 2.89 2.58
C ASN A 104 18.15 1.45 2.12
N GLN A 105 19.40 0.98 2.16
CA GLN A 105 19.71 -0.43 1.87
C GLN A 105 19.03 -1.42 2.84
N HIS A 106 18.76 -0.98 4.07
CA HIS A 106 18.20 -1.83 5.11
C HIS A 106 16.71 -1.61 5.33
N ILE A 107 16.27 -0.36 5.45
CA ILE A 107 14.88 -0.02 5.77
C ILE A 107 14.17 0.75 4.66
N GLY A 108 14.86 1.07 3.56
CA GLY A 108 14.36 1.98 2.53
C GLY A 108 13.07 1.51 1.86
N LYS A 109 12.91 0.20 1.65
CA LYS A 109 11.69 -0.40 1.05
C LYS A 109 10.56 -0.64 2.05
N ILE A 110 10.80 -0.40 3.33
CA ILE A 110 9.81 -0.66 4.38
C ILE A 110 8.87 0.56 4.45
N PRO A 111 7.55 0.35 4.39
CA PRO A 111 6.56 1.39 4.64
C PRO A 111 6.72 1.98 6.05
N ILE A 112 6.67 3.30 6.21
CA ILE A 112 6.96 3.96 7.50
C ILE A 112 6.14 3.40 8.66
N HIS A 113 4.86 3.12 8.46
CA HIS A 113 3.98 2.59 9.49
C HIS A 113 4.34 1.16 9.97
N GLU A 114 5.19 0.46 9.22
CA GLU A 114 5.64 -0.91 9.53
C GLU A 114 7.04 -0.95 10.15
N ILE A 115 7.77 0.17 10.15
CA ILE A 115 9.13 0.25 10.71
C ILE A 115 9.05 0.09 12.23
N LYS A 116 9.65 -0.98 12.74
CA LYS A 116 9.72 -1.23 14.19
C LYS A 116 11.03 -0.73 14.76
N ALA A 117 11.05 -0.46 16.07
CA ALA A 117 12.27 -0.08 16.79
C ALA A 117 13.41 -1.10 16.60
N MET A 118 13.09 -2.39 16.48
CA MET A 118 14.09 -3.43 16.20
C MET A 118 14.76 -3.28 14.84
N ASP A 119 14.04 -2.78 13.83
CA ASP A 119 14.61 -2.60 12.50
C ASP A 119 15.56 -1.40 12.47
N ILE A 120 15.23 -0.32 13.19
CA ILE A 120 16.13 0.81 13.42
C ILE A 120 17.38 0.38 14.20
N LEU A 121 17.22 -0.40 15.28
CA LEU A 121 18.34 -0.92 16.07
C LEU A 121 19.29 -1.79 15.24
N LYS A 122 18.78 -2.58 14.29
CA LYS A 122 19.64 -3.35 13.37
C LYS A 122 20.50 -2.43 12.52
N VAL A 123 19.93 -1.34 11.99
CA VAL A 123 20.69 -0.35 11.22
C VAL A 123 21.77 0.32 12.08
N CYS A 124 21.43 0.76 13.29
CA CYS A 124 22.40 1.34 14.22
C CYS A 124 23.56 0.38 14.53
N ARG A 125 23.26 -0.89 14.82
CA ARG A 125 24.30 -1.91 15.10
C ARG A 125 25.21 -2.19 13.92
N ILE A 126 24.69 -2.16 12.69
CA ILE A 126 25.51 -2.30 11.48
C ILE A 126 26.47 -1.13 11.37
N TYR A 127 25.97 0.09 11.62
CA TYR A 127 26.77 1.31 11.57
C TYR A 127 27.86 1.35 12.66
N GLU A 128 27.53 0.92 13.88
CA GLU A 128 28.49 0.74 14.99
C GLU A 128 29.57 -0.29 14.63
N LYS A 129 29.18 -1.41 13.99
CA LYS A 129 30.10 -2.48 13.58
C LYS A 129 31.01 -2.08 12.43
N GLU A 130 30.58 -1.17 11.55
CA GLU A 130 31.42 -0.56 10.53
C GLU A 130 32.44 0.45 11.10
N GLY A 131 32.44 0.72 12.41
CA GLY A 131 33.39 1.62 13.06
C GLY A 131 33.15 3.10 12.76
N LYS A 132 32.00 3.46 12.17
CA LYS A 132 31.58 4.84 11.90
C LYS A 132 30.91 5.46 13.14
N LEU A 133 31.59 5.39 14.29
CA LEU A 133 31.23 6.24 15.41
C LEU A 133 31.62 7.66 15.03
N GLU A 134 30.66 8.47 14.60
CA GLU A 134 30.86 9.92 14.53
C GLU A 134 31.24 10.38 15.94
N THR A 135 32.53 10.57 16.14
CA THR A 135 33.11 11.17 17.32
C THR A 135 32.80 12.66 17.21
N ALA A 136 31.85 13.10 18.02
CA ALA A 136 31.54 14.52 18.22
C ALA A 136 32.74 15.27 18.82
#